data_AF-A0A7C4Y7A7-F1
#
_entry.id   AF-A0A7C4Y7A7-F1
#
_cell.length_a   1.000
_cell.length_b   1.000
_cell.length_c   1.000
_cell.angle_alpha   90.00
_cell.angle_beta   90.00
_cell.angle_gamma   90.00
#
_symmetry.space_group_name_H-M   'P 1'
#
loop_
_entity.id
_entity.type
_entity.pdbx_description
1 polymer ?
#
loop_
_entity_poly.entity_id
_entity_poly.type
_entity_poly.pdbx_seq_one_letter_code
_entity_poly.pdbx_strand_id
1 'polypeptide(L)'
;MEANTSVIIDEAARRRFEAAWRSGSPPVIDPFLPPPDDPAWLATLVELVFIDIEMRWKRRQATGEPADLIEDYIQRFPALSTPKTLHALVQHEFGVRQRTGDKPVEADYEARFPALLDSRTLRPSVVDGPTGFMDAMAAPKIAGYEIERLLGRGGMGVVFLARQTRLKRHVALKMILAGPYADADDLARFRGEAESIARLQHPNIVHIYEIGEAGDRPYFSMEYAGGGSLSQFLNGTPLSPHIAAGLVRTLANAVHYAHQNGVLHRDLKPANVLFAVAGTESESASGKQAASQETHKDEPEKAKPDDNQAVPPPRLGTSQFAVRTPKISDFGLAKQMDANDDRTKTGTILGTPSYMAPEQASGQWRDVGPAADIYALGAILYECLTGRPPFKAPTALETLEQVRTQEPVPPRQLQPKTPRDLETICLKCLEKPPTKRYATAADL
;
A
#
# COMPACT_ATOMS: atom_id res chain seq x y z
N MET A 1 9.67 33.62 -15.66
CA MET A 1 10.41 32.64 -14.85
C MET A 1 9.77 32.64 -13.47
N GLU A 2 8.70 31.87 -13.30
CA GLU A 2 8.13 31.63 -11.98
C GLU A 2 8.80 30.38 -11.43
N ALA A 3 9.43 30.50 -10.28
CA ALA A 3 10.09 29.39 -9.61
C ALA A 3 9.05 28.31 -9.31
N ASN A 4 9.39 27.10 -9.75
CA ASN A 4 8.61 25.89 -9.58
C ASN A 4 8.67 25.47 -8.10
N THR A 5 7.84 26.05 -7.25
CA THR A 5 7.77 25.70 -5.82
C THR A 5 7.03 24.37 -5.66
N SER A 6 7.73 23.27 -5.93
CA SER A 6 7.34 21.95 -5.47
C SER A 6 7.15 22.01 -3.95
N VAL A 7 6.02 21.51 -3.45
CA VAL A 7 5.74 21.55 -2.01
C VAL A 7 6.70 20.60 -1.28
N ILE A 8 7.59 21.18 -0.50
CA ILE A 8 8.59 20.50 0.32
C ILE A 8 7.98 20.32 1.71
N ILE A 9 8.11 19.14 2.31
CA ILE A 9 7.85 18.94 3.75
C ILE A 9 9.22 18.80 4.40
N ASP A 10 9.43 19.48 5.53
CA ASP A 10 10.63 19.27 6.34
C ASP A 10 10.52 17.93 7.08
N GLU A 11 11.09 16.88 6.47
CA GLU A 11 11.09 15.53 7.02
C GLU A 11 11.93 15.44 8.32
N ALA A 12 12.92 16.31 8.52
CA ALA A 12 13.69 16.35 9.75
C ALA A 12 12.84 16.93 10.90
N ALA A 13 12.06 17.98 10.63
CA ALA A 13 11.05 18.49 11.56
C ALA A 13 10.06 17.42 11.98
N ARG A 14 9.50 16.68 11.01
CA ARG A 14 8.58 15.58 11.25
C ARG A 14 9.17 14.49 12.15
N ARG A 15 10.36 13.98 11.84
CA ARG A 15 11.02 12.93 12.64
C ARG A 15 11.29 13.39 14.07
N ARG A 16 11.76 14.63 14.26
CA ARG A 16 11.97 15.21 15.60
C ARG A 16 10.65 15.29 16.37
N PHE A 17 9.56 15.68 15.71
CA PHE A 17 8.24 15.81 16.32
C PHE A 17 7.67 14.45 16.77
N GLU A 18 7.74 13.44 15.90
CA GLU A 18 7.34 12.07 16.24
C GLU A 18 8.19 11.50 17.39
N ALA A 19 9.50 11.76 17.39
CA ALA A 19 10.38 11.34 18.47
C ALA A 19 10.02 12.02 19.81
N ALA A 20 9.63 13.31 19.78
CA ALA A 20 9.19 14.02 20.97
C ALA A 20 7.90 13.43 21.54
N TRP A 21 6.94 13.03 20.70
CA TRP A 21 5.74 12.29 21.12
C TRP A 21 6.08 10.97 21.84
N ARG A 22 7.13 10.26 21.42
CA ARG A 22 7.59 9.01 22.07
C ARG A 22 8.19 9.25 23.46
N SER A 23 8.62 10.47 23.78
CA SER A 23 9.23 10.81 25.07
C SER A 23 8.22 10.96 26.22
N GLY A 24 6.92 10.88 25.93
CA GLY A 24 5.86 10.65 26.92
C GLY A 24 4.95 11.83 27.21
N SER A 25 5.26 13.03 26.73
CA SER A 25 4.39 14.21 26.84
C SER A 25 4.04 14.76 25.45
N PRO A 26 2.82 15.31 25.24
CA PRO A 26 2.45 15.97 24.00
C PRO A 26 3.42 17.13 23.70
N PRO A 27 4.21 17.08 22.61
CA PRO A 27 5.09 18.16 22.22
C PRO A 27 4.28 19.35 21.69
N VAL A 28 4.87 20.53 21.85
CA VAL A 28 4.39 21.75 21.18
C VAL A 28 4.88 21.76 19.73
N ILE A 29 4.05 22.18 18.77
CA ILE A 29 4.38 22.12 17.33
C ILE A 29 5.42 23.17 16.91
N ASP A 30 5.33 24.40 17.40
CA ASP A 30 6.13 25.56 16.93
C ASP A 30 7.64 25.31 16.87
N PRO A 31 8.29 24.68 17.87
CA PRO A 31 9.74 24.44 17.85
C PRO A 31 10.22 23.49 16.75
N PHE A 32 9.29 22.79 16.09
CA PHE A 32 9.61 21.84 15.03
C PHE A 32 9.47 22.46 13.65
N LEU A 33 8.64 23.50 13.50
CA LEU A 33 8.39 24.12 12.21
C LEU A 33 9.65 24.79 11.65
N PRO A 34 9.82 24.80 10.32
CA PRO A 34 10.80 25.67 9.68
C PRO A 34 10.44 27.15 9.91
N PRO A 35 11.26 28.11 9.46
CA PRO A 35 10.90 29.52 9.47
C PRO A 35 9.59 29.79 8.69
N PRO A 36 8.71 30.74 9.12
CA PRO A 36 7.43 31.02 8.45
C PRO A 36 7.53 31.44 6.98
N ASP A 37 8.68 31.95 6.56
CA ASP A 37 9.01 32.33 5.19
C ASP A 37 9.53 31.16 4.34
N ASP A 38 9.77 30.00 4.95
CA ASP A 38 10.17 28.78 4.26
C ASP A 38 9.01 28.23 3.41
N PRO A 39 9.21 27.95 2.11
CA PRO A 39 8.19 27.32 1.25
C PRO A 39 7.62 26.00 1.79
N ALA A 40 8.35 25.30 2.66
CA ALA A 40 7.93 24.06 3.31
C ALA A 40 7.04 24.27 4.54
N TRP A 41 6.91 25.51 5.03
CA TRP A 41 6.31 25.80 6.33
C TRP A 41 4.88 25.30 6.47
N LEU A 42 3.99 25.65 5.54
CA LEU A 42 2.58 25.30 5.63
C LEU A 42 2.36 23.80 5.50
N ALA A 43 3.09 23.14 4.59
CA ALA A 43 2.98 21.70 4.38
C ALA A 43 3.50 20.92 5.59
N THR A 44 4.61 21.37 6.18
CA THR A 44 5.15 20.80 7.41
C THR A 44 4.19 21.01 8.58
N LEU A 45 3.65 22.22 8.74
CA LEU A 45 2.66 22.51 9.78
C LEU A 45 1.46 21.58 9.72
N VAL A 46 0.85 21.41 8.54
CA VAL A 46 -0.30 20.52 8.38
C VAL A 46 0.06 19.08 8.76
N GLU A 47 1.21 18.59 8.29
CA GLU A 47 1.67 17.23 8.60
C GLU A 47 1.88 17.03 10.11
N LEU A 48 2.51 17.98 10.80
CA LEU A 48 2.70 17.91 12.25
C LEU A 48 1.36 17.94 12.99
N VAL A 49 0.39 18.77 12.56
CA VAL A 49 -0.95 18.81 13.15
C VAL A 49 -1.68 17.48 12.94
N PHE A 50 -1.57 16.84 11.78
CA PHE A 50 -2.15 15.52 11.54
C PHE A 50 -1.59 14.46 12.49
N ILE A 51 -0.26 14.45 12.68
CA ILE A 51 0.40 13.56 13.64
C ILE A 51 -0.10 13.87 15.05
N ASP A 52 -0.18 15.14 15.43
CA ASP A 52 -0.58 15.57 16.77
C ASP A 52 -2.03 15.17 17.10
N ILE A 53 -2.96 15.40 16.17
CA ILE A 53 -4.36 14.96 16.27
C ILE A 53 -4.42 13.44 16.48
N GLU A 54 -3.72 12.67 15.65
CA GLU A 54 -3.75 11.21 15.75
C GLU A 54 -3.23 10.71 17.09
N MET A 55 -2.10 11.26 17.57
CA MET A 55 -1.49 10.86 18.83
C MET A 55 -2.33 11.27 20.04
N ARG A 56 -2.95 12.46 20.03
CA ARG A 56 -3.82 12.92 21.11
C ARG A 56 -5.09 12.09 21.23
N TRP A 57 -5.70 11.71 20.12
CA TRP A 57 -6.88 10.84 20.15
C TRP A 57 -6.57 9.42 20.63
N LYS A 58 -5.43 8.86 20.23
CA LYS A 58 -4.92 7.58 20.78
C LYS A 58 -4.65 7.68 22.28
N ARG A 59 -4.02 8.78 22.72
CA ARG A 59 -3.74 9.04 24.13
C ARG A 59 -5.01 9.21 24.95
N ARG A 60 -6.00 9.97 24.46
CA ARG A 60 -7.32 10.12 25.08
C ARG A 60 -7.98 8.77 25.34
N GLN A 61 -7.91 7.86 24.38
CA GLN A 61 -8.44 6.51 24.56
C GLN A 61 -7.70 5.73 25.67
N ALA A 62 -6.38 5.92 25.78
CA ALA A 62 -5.55 5.22 26.75
C ALA A 62 -5.61 5.82 28.17
N THR A 63 -5.71 7.14 28.31
CA THR A 63 -5.55 7.86 29.58
C THR A 63 -6.80 8.63 30.03
N GLY A 64 -7.77 8.84 29.13
CA GLY A 64 -8.93 9.69 29.37
C GLY A 64 -8.67 11.20 29.27
N GLU A 65 -7.43 11.62 29.01
CA GLU A 65 -7.08 13.04 28.83
C GLU A 65 -7.78 13.63 27.59
N PRO A 66 -8.27 14.88 27.64
CA PRO A 66 -8.91 15.51 26.49
C PRO A 66 -7.91 15.70 25.34
N ALA A 67 -8.39 15.52 24.11
CA ALA A 67 -7.64 15.87 22.90
C ALA A 67 -7.97 17.32 22.51
N ASP A 68 -6.98 18.04 21.98
CA ASP A 68 -7.19 19.38 21.42
C ASP A 68 -8.10 19.28 20.19
N LEU A 69 -8.95 20.30 20.02
CA LEU A 69 -9.84 20.40 18.87
C LEU A 69 -9.15 21.15 17.73
N ILE A 70 -9.66 21.00 16.50
CA ILE A 70 -9.17 21.71 15.32
C ILE A 70 -9.10 23.23 15.53
N GLU A 71 -10.08 23.79 16.26
CA GLU A 71 -10.17 25.21 16.60
C GLU A 71 -8.95 25.70 17.40
N ASP A 72 -8.39 24.85 18.28
CA ASP A 72 -7.20 25.17 19.06
C ASP A 72 -5.97 25.32 18.14
N TYR A 73 -5.86 24.45 17.12
CA TYR A 73 -4.80 24.57 16.12
C TYR A 73 -4.99 25.79 15.21
N ILE A 74 -6.22 26.14 14.84
CA ILE A 74 -6.50 27.32 14.01
C ILE A 74 -6.20 28.61 14.77
N GLN A 75 -6.59 28.67 16.04
CA GLN A 75 -6.30 29.82 16.89
C GLN A 75 -4.80 30.03 17.02
N ARG A 76 -4.03 28.94 17.14
CA ARG A 76 -2.58 28.97 17.23
C ARG A 76 -1.89 29.25 15.89
N PHE A 77 -2.42 28.69 14.81
CA PHE A 77 -1.88 28.81 13.46
C PHE A 77 -2.96 29.27 12.49
N PRO A 78 -3.19 30.60 12.37
CA PRO A 78 -4.25 31.15 11.51
C PRO A 78 -4.14 30.75 10.03
N ALA A 79 -2.95 30.35 9.57
CA ALA A 79 -2.75 29.80 8.22
C ALA A 79 -3.55 28.51 7.94
N LEU A 80 -4.03 27.83 8.99
CA LEU A 80 -4.88 26.66 8.89
C LEU A 80 -6.37 26.99 8.60
N SER A 81 -6.75 28.27 8.68
CA SER A 81 -8.15 28.71 8.50
C SER A 81 -8.63 28.74 7.05
N THR A 82 -7.77 28.45 6.07
CA THR A 82 -8.22 28.41 4.68
C THR A 82 -9.26 27.29 4.50
N PRO A 83 -10.29 27.45 3.65
CA PRO A 83 -11.32 26.42 3.46
C PRO A 83 -10.72 25.04 3.10
N LYS A 84 -9.68 25.05 2.26
CA LYS A 84 -8.90 23.87 1.90
C LYS A 84 -8.24 23.25 3.13
N THR A 85 -7.61 24.07 3.98
CA THR A 85 -6.90 23.58 5.15
C THR A 85 -7.82 23.02 6.22
N LEU A 86 -8.91 23.73 6.44
CA LEU A 86 -9.95 23.34 7.37
C LEU A 86 -10.60 22.01 6.96
N HIS A 87 -10.82 21.81 5.66
CA HIS A 87 -11.50 20.63 5.14
C HIS A 87 -10.82 19.32 5.52
N ALA A 88 -9.51 19.12 5.26
CA ALA A 88 -8.93 17.84 5.68
C ALA A 88 -8.41 17.79 7.11
N LEU A 89 -8.30 18.90 7.84
CA LEU A 89 -8.21 18.79 9.30
C LEU A 89 -9.49 18.13 9.83
N VAL A 90 -10.66 18.57 9.35
CA VAL A 90 -11.96 17.98 9.70
C VAL A 90 -12.07 16.52 9.29
N GLN A 91 -11.72 16.18 8.04
CA GLN A 91 -11.75 14.79 7.59
C GLN A 91 -10.77 13.90 8.37
N HIS A 92 -9.56 14.38 8.63
CA HIS A 92 -8.55 13.62 9.36
C HIS A 92 -8.97 13.39 10.81
N GLU A 93 -9.43 14.42 11.54
CA GLU A 93 -9.96 14.28 12.89
C GLU A 93 -11.14 13.30 12.92
N PHE A 94 -12.11 13.45 12.01
CA PHE A 94 -13.28 12.58 11.91
C PHE A 94 -12.85 11.11 11.72
N GLY A 95 -11.94 10.84 10.79
CA GLY A 95 -11.44 9.49 10.53
C GLY A 95 -10.62 8.92 11.69
N VAL A 96 -9.78 9.74 12.34
CA VAL A 96 -9.02 9.34 13.54
C VAL A 96 -9.97 8.92 14.65
N ARG A 97 -10.98 9.74 14.95
CA ARG A 97 -11.98 9.49 15.99
C ARG A 97 -12.70 8.15 15.78
N GLN A 98 -13.11 7.85 14.55
CA GLN A 98 -13.71 6.55 14.21
C GLN A 98 -12.77 5.38 14.47
N ARG A 99 -11.49 5.49 14.05
CA ARG A 99 -10.49 4.42 14.23
C ARG A 99 -10.12 4.22 15.71
N THR A 100 -10.19 5.25 16.53
CA THR A 100 -9.95 5.19 17.98
C THR A 100 -11.22 4.85 18.79
N GLY A 101 -12.31 4.47 18.12
CA GLY A 101 -13.54 3.98 18.78
C GLY A 101 -14.49 5.06 19.29
N ASP A 102 -14.25 6.33 18.96
CA ASP A 102 -15.20 7.41 19.18
C ASP A 102 -16.26 7.45 18.07
N LYS A 103 -17.40 8.10 18.31
CA LYS A 103 -18.54 8.18 17.38
C LYS A 103 -18.80 9.64 16.97
N PRO A 104 -17.96 10.25 16.12
CA PRO A 104 -18.18 11.61 15.64
C PRO A 104 -19.48 11.70 14.82
N VAL A 105 -20.25 12.77 15.01
CA VAL A 105 -21.49 13.05 14.27
C VAL A 105 -21.23 14.17 13.28
N GLU A 106 -21.64 13.99 12.02
CA GLU A 106 -21.41 14.94 10.92
C GLU A 106 -22.01 16.34 11.23
N ALA A 107 -23.22 16.37 11.77
CA ALA A 107 -23.91 17.60 12.17
C ALA A 107 -23.11 18.45 13.17
N ASP A 108 -22.28 17.84 14.02
CA ASP A 108 -21.43 18.58 14.97
C ASP A 108 -20.34 19.36 14.24
N TYR A 109 -19.76 18.78 13.17
CA TYR A 109 -18.74 19.44 12.36
C TYR A 109 -19.35 20.51 11.44
N GLU A 110 -20.55 20.28 10.92
CA GLU A 110 -21.30 21.27 10.17
C GLU A 110 -21.61 22.51 11.02
N ALA A 111 -21.99 22.31 12.28
CA ALA A 111 -22.25 23.41 13.23
C ALA A 111 -20.96 24.15 13.64
N ARG A 112 -19.84 23.43 13.80
CA ARG A 112 -18.54 24.00 14.18
C ARG A 112 -17.84 24.72 13.01
N PHE A 113 -18.02 24.22 11.79
CA PHE A 113 -17.35 24.71 10.59
C PHE A 113 -18.35 25.05 9.46
N PRO A 114 -19.27 26.01 9.67
CA PRO A 114 -20.31 26.34 8.69
C PRO A 114 -19.76 26.86 7.36
N ALA A 115 -18.54 27.43 7.36
CA ALA A 115 -17.85 27.86 6.15
C ALA A 115 -17.48 26.71 5.18
N LEU A 116 -17.52 25.46 5.64
CA LEU A 116 -17.31 24.27 4.80
C LEU A 116 -18.59 23.83 4.07
N LEU A 117 -19.77 24.35 4.41
CA LEU A 117 -21.07 23.90 3.87
C LEU A 117 -21.32 24.32 2.41
N ASP A 118 -20.63 25.34 1.90
CA ASP A 118 -20.64 25.68 0.47
C ASP A 118 -19.86 24.65 -0.38
N SER A 119 -19.04 23.79 0.26
CA SER A 119 -18.39 22.64 -0.36
C SER A 119 -19.18 21.35 -0.05
N ARG A 120 -20.04 20.92 -0.97
CA ARG A 120 -20.88 19.71 -0.82
C ARG A 120 -20.04 18.40 -0.81
N THR A 121 -19.25 18.14 0.22
CA THR A 121 -18.53 16.87 0.39
C THR A 121 -18.13 16.63 1.85
N LEU A 122 -19.09 16.41 2.75
CA LEU A 122 -18.83 15.77 4.05
C LEU A 122 -19.15 14.26 4.07
N ARG A 123 -19.45 13.67 2.89
CA ARG A 123 -19.68 12.22 2.80
C ARG A 123 -18.38 11.44 3.04
N PRO A 124 -18.35 10.50 4.01
CA PRO A 124 -17.28 9.54 4.08
C PRO A 124 -17.45 8.55 2.92
N SER A 125 -16.62 8.68 1.88
CA SER A 125 -16.37 7.54 1.00
C SER A 125 -15.63 6.50 1.83
N VAL A 126 -15.96 5.22 1.70
CA VAL A 126 -15.43 4.09 2.53
C VAL A 126 -13.95 3.79 2.23
N VAL A 127 -13.25 4.76 1.68
CA VAL A 127 -11.83 4.83 1.41
C VAL A 127 -11.50 6.28 1.69
N ASP A 128 -10.98 6.60 2.88
CA ASP A 128 -10.03 7.72 3.07
C ASP A 128 -9.57 7.79 4.53
N GLY A 129 -8.27 7.59 4.70
CA GLY A 129 -7.52 8.04 5.87
C GLY A 129 -7.07 9.49 5.64
N PRO A 130 -5.86 9.90 6.07
CA PRO A 130 -5.31 11.27 5.87
C PRO A 130 -5.13 11.71 4.39
N THR A 131 -5.78 11.04 3.43
CA THR A 131 -5.58 11.11 1.99
C THR A 131 -6.18 12.35 1.32
N GLY A 132 -7.27 12.92 1.84
CA GLY A 132 -8.03 14.01 1.19
C GLY A 132 -7.27 15.34 1.02
N PHE A 133 -6.29 15.65 1.87
CA PHE A 133 -5.61 16.95 1.79
C PHE A 133 -4.59 17.08 0.66
N MET A 134 -3.97 15.96 0.30
CA MET A 134 -2.88 15.92 -0.65
C MET A 134 -3.36 15.65 -2.08
N ASP A 135 -4.63 15.30 -2.28
CA ASP A 135 -5.26 15.29 -3.62
C ASP A 135 -5.29 16.69 -4.26
N ALA A 136 -5.11 17.75 -3.45
CA ALA A 136 -5.07 19.14 -3.91
C ALA A 136 -3.67 19.77 -3.92
N MET A 137 -2.59 19.00 -3.70
CA MET A 137 -1.26 19.41 -4.15
C MET A 137 -1.14 18.99 -5.61
N ALA A 138 -0.78 19.92 -6.50
CA ALA A 138 -0.70 19.66 -7.94
C ALA A 138 0.02 18.32 -8.20
N ALA A 139 -0.64 17.43 -8.95
CA ALA A 139 -0.07 16.17 -9.33
C ALA A 139 1.36 16.36 -9.88
N PRO A 140 2.32 15.51 -9.51
CA PRO A 140 3.71 15.70 -9.91
C PRO A 140 3.80 15.77 -11.44
N LYS A 141 4.42 16.84 -11.95
CA LYS A 141 4.68 16.97 -13.39
C LYS A 141 5.86 16.09 -13.74
N ILE A 142 5.57 14.92 -14.33
CA ILE A 142 6.57 13.98 -14.80
C ILE A 142 6.54 13.99 -16.32
N ALA A 143 7.67 14.33 -16.96
CA ALA A 143 7.75 14.42 -18.40
C ALA A 143 7.32 13.09 -19.05
N GLY A 144 6.44 13.16 -20.05
CA GLY A 144 5.92 11.97 -20.74
C GLY A 144 4.73 11.29 -20.06
N TYR A 145 4.34 11.71 -18.85
CA TYR A 145 3.22 11.13 -18.11
C TYR A 145 2.16 12.20 -17.77
N GLU A 146 0.90 11.84 -17.95
CA GLU A 146 -0.25 12.59 -17.46
C GLU A 146 -0.80 11.86 -16.23
N ILE A 147 -0.69 12.47 -15.06
CA ILE A 147 -1.19 11.87 -13.81
C ILE A 147 -2.70 12.01 -13.77
N GLU A 148 -3.41 10.89 -13.61
CA GLU A 148 -4.88 10.87 -13.60
C GLU A 148 -5.43 10.91 -12.18
N ARG A 149 -4.94 10.03 -11.30
CA ARG A 149 -5.38 9.94 -9.89
C ARG A 149 -4.40 9.18 -9.02
N LEU A 150 -4.50 9.34 -7.70
CA LEU A 150 -3.81 8.50 -6.73
C LEU A 150 -4.41 7.08 -6.71
N LEU A 151 -3.55 6.04 -6.69
CA LEU A 151 -3.94 4.63 -6.50
C LEU A 151 -3.74 4.17 -5.06
N GLY A 152 -2.70 4.68 -4.38
CA GLY A 152 -2.43 4.32 -2.99
C GLY A 152 -1.17 4.96 -2.45
N ARG A 153 -1.02 4.90 -1.12
CA ARG A 153 0.19 5.34 -0.40
C ARG A 153 0.66 4.21 0.51
N GLY A 154 1.97 4.00 0.56
CA GLY A 154 2.61 3.05 1.45
C GLY A 154 3.77 3.71 2.19
N GLY A 155 4.39 2.99 3.12
CA GLY A 155 5.49 3.52 3.94
C GLY A 155 6.72 4.02 3.17
N MET A 156 6.83 3.72 1.88
CA MET A 156 7.98 4.04 1.03
C MET A 156 7.65 4.99 -0.12
N GLY A 157 6.38 5.39 -0.30
CA GLY A 157 6.02 6.25 -1.42
C GLY A 157 4.54 6.32 -1.77
N VAL A 158 4.28 7.03 -2.87
CA VAL A 158 2.94 7.23 -3.43
C VAL A 158 2.84 6.60 -4.81
N VAL A 159 1.70 6.00 -5.12
CA VAL A 159 1.44 5.35 -6.40
C VAL A 159 0.29 6.05 -7.08
N PHE A 160 0.50 6.48 -8.32
CA PHE A 160 -0.50 7.16 -9.15
C PHE A 160 -0.90 6.27 -10.34
N LEU A 161 -2.14 6.41 -10.78
CA LEU A 161 -2.55 6.04 -12.13
C LEU A 161 -2.12 7.17 -13.05
N ALA A 162 -1.42 6.83 -14.12
CA ALA A 162 -0.96 7.81 -15.09
C ALA A 162 -1.12 7.27 -16.52
N ARG A 163 -1.35 8.18 -17.45
CA ARG A 163 -1.31 7.89 -18.89
C ARG A 163 0.06 8.23 -19.44
N GLN A 164 0.76 7.25 -19.98
CA GLN A 164 2.00 7.51 -20.70
C GLN A 164 1.64 8.13 -22.06
N THR A 165 1.92 9.42 -22.21
CA THR A 165 1.40 10.28 -23.30
C THR A 165 1.71 9.76 -24.70
N ARG A 166 2.97 9.34 -24.94
CA ARG A 166 3.44 8.86 -26.26
C ARG A 166 2.84 7.51 -26.66
N LEU A 167 2.75 6.58 -25.71
CA LEU A 167 2.24 5.22 -25.95
C LEU A 167 0.73 5.09 -25.72
N LYS A 168 0.08 6.15 -25.22
CA LYS A 168 -1.36 6.21 -24.88
C LYS A 168 -1.83 5.02 -24.03
N ARG A 169 -0.99 4.55 -23.11
CA ARG A 169 -1.29 3.44 -22.20
C ARG A 169 -1.38 3.92 -20.76
N HIS A 170 -2.23 3.27 -19.96
CA HIS A 170 -2.26 3.46 -18.52
C HIS A 170 -1.12 2.69 -17.85
N VAL A 171 -0.49 3.32 -16.86
CA VAL A 171 0.56 2.75 -16.03
C VAL A 171 0.29 3.07 -14.58
N ALA A 172 0.81 2.25 -13.67
CA ALA A 172 1.00 2.65 -12.29
C ALA A 172 2.36 3.33 -12.16
N LEU A 173 2.41 4.54 -11.60
CA LEU A 173 3.63 5.30 -11.39
C LEU A 173 3.89 5.41 -9.90
N LYS A 174 4.95 4.78 -9.42
CA LYS A 174 5.35 4.83 -8.01
C LYS A 174 6.49 5.82 -7.84
N MET A 175 6.25 6.85 -7.03
CA MET A 175 7.27 7.78 -6.59
C MET A 175 7.77 7.37 -5.21
N ILE A 176 9.08 7.23 -5.07
CA ILE A 176 9.70 6.96 -3.78
C ILE A 176 9.86 8.30 -3.06
N LEU A 177 9.31 8.38 -1.85
CA LEU A 177 9.49 9.54 -0.98
C LEU A 177 10.82 9.36 -0.22
N ALA A 178 11.94 9.35 -0.95
CA ALA A 178 13.26 9.40 -0.32
C ALA A 178 13.46 10.82 0.22
N GLY A 179 13.82 10.94 1.50
CA GLY A 179 14.23 12.21 2.07
C GLY A 179 15.55 12.71 1.46
N PRO A 180 15.92 13.99 1.64
CA PRO A 180 17.14 14.61 1.10
C PRO A 180 18.47 14.06 1.65
N TYR A 181 18.45 12.86 2.26
CA TYR A 181 19.60 12.21 2.92
C TYR A 181 19.90 10.81 2.37
N ALA A 182 19.28 10.37 1.28
CA ALA A 182 19.75 9.16 0.59
C ALA A 182 21.14 9.45 0.03
N ASP A 183 22.16 8.77 0.56
CA ASP A 183 23.54 8.93 0.08
C ASP A 183 23.63 8.44 -1.37
N ALA A 184 24.64 8.88 -2.12
CA ALA A 184 24.84 8.47 -3.51
C ALA A 184 24.90 6.94 -3.66
N ASP A 185 25.37 6.24 -2.62
CA ASP A 185 25.44 4.78 -2.53
C ASP A 185 24.06 4.11 -2.36
N ASP A 186 23.12 4.74 -1.64
CA ASP A 186 21.76 4.22 -1.45
C ASP A 186 20.96 4.34 -2.75
N LEU A 187 21.15 5.44 -3.48
CA LEU A 187 20.54 5.65 -4.79
C LEU A 187 21.12 4.70 -5.84
N ALA A 188 22.44 4.45 -5.82
CA ALA A 188 23.09 3.51 -6.73
C ALA A 188 22.60 2.07 -6.51
N ARG A 189 22.42 1.65 -5.24
CA ARG A 189 21.86 0.35 -4.90
C ARG A 189 20.40 0.22 -5.32
N PHE A 190 19.58 1.24 -5.03
CA PHE A 190 18.19 1.31 -5.48
C PHE A 190 18.09 1.13 -6.99
N ARG A 191 18.92 1.83 -7.77
CA ARG A 191 18.97 1.69 -9.23
C ARG A 191 19.35 0.27 -9.65
N GLY A 192 20.39 -0.33 -9.06
CA GLY A 192 20.81 -1.70 -9.39
C GLY A 192 19.75 -2.77 -9.09
N GLU A 193 19.01 -2.63 -7.99
CA GLU A 193 17.90 -3.53 -7.65
C GLU A 193 16.69 -3.30 -8.57
N ALA A 194 16.37 -2.04 -8.87
CA ALA A 194 15.29 -1.66 -9.79
C ALA A 194 15.55 -2.20 -11.20
N GLU A 195 16.79 -2.10 -11.68
CA GLU A 195 17.21 -2.69 -12.96
C GLU A 195 17.07 -4.22 -12.97
N SER A 196 17.44 -4.89 -11.88
CA SER A 196 17.32 -6.35 -11.78
C SER A 196 15.86 -6.81 -11.82
N ILE A 197 14.97 -6.06 -11.18
CA ILE A 197 13.53 -6.34 -11.19
C ILE A 197 12.89 -5.96 -12.54
N ALA A 198 13.34 -4.88 -13.19
CA ALA A 198 12.84 -4.48 -14.51
C ALA A 198 13.15 -5.50 -15.61
N ARG A 199 14.16 -6.35 -15.42
CA ARG A 199 14.46 -7.47 -16.34
C ARG A 199 13.48 -8.63 -16.21
N LEU A 200 12.72 -8.74 -15.13
CA LEU A 200 11.74 -9.80 -14.95
C LEU A 200 10.59 -9.64 -15.95
N GLN A 201 10.36 -10.68 -16.73
CA GLN A 201 9.25 -10.77 -17.68
C GLN A 201 8.48 -12.07 -17.42
N HIS A 202 7.37 -11.96 -16.71
CA HIS A 202 6.53 -13.10 -16.37
C HIS A 202 5.06 -12.67 -16.34
N PRO A 203 4.11 -13.47 -16.87
CA PRO A 203 2.69 -13.10 -16.92
C PRO A 203 2.09 -12.77 -15.54
N ASN A 204 2.62 -13.38 -14.49
CA ASN A 204 2.19 -13.17 -13.09
C ASN A 204 3.12 -12.29 -12.25
N ILE A 205 3.97 -11.47 -12.88
CA ILE A 205 4.76 -10.43 -12.22
C ILE A 205 4.40 -9.09 -12.86
N VAL A 206 4.18 -8.05 -12.05
CA VAL A 206 3.99 -6.68 -12.54
C VAL A 206 5.28 -6.22 -13.20
N HIS A 207 5.24 -5.93 -14.49
CA HIS A 207 6.42 -5.51 -15.23
C HIS A 207 6.75 -4.04 -14.98
N ILE A 208 8.02 -3.73 -14.70
CA ILE A 208 8.52 -2.35 -14.61
C ILE A 208 8.94 -1.90 -16.01
N TYR A 209 8.36 -0.80 -16.48
CA TYR A 209 8.62 -0.27 -17.81
C TYR A 209 9.78 0.72 -17.83
N GLU A 210 9.88 1.57 -16.81
CA GLU A 210 10.83 2.66 -16.78
C GLU A 210 11.18 3.00 -15.33
N ILE A 211 12.43 3.37 -15.11
CA ILE A 211 12.91 3.96 -13.86
C ILE A 211 13.50 5.31 -14.25
N GLY A 212 13.13 6.36 -13.52
CA GLY A 212 13.56 7.71 -13.81
C GLY A 212 13.53 8.60 -12.58
N GLU A 213 13.80 9.88 -12.81
CA GLU A 213 13.85 10.90 -11.76
C GLU A 213 13.00 12.10 -12.18
N ALA A 214 12.21 12.61 -11.24
CA ALA A 214 11.41 13.81 -11.41
C ALA A 214 11.85 14.84 -10.35
N GLY A 215 12.74 15.75 -10.75
CA GLY A 215 13.55 16.50 -9.79
C GLY A 215 14.48 15.55 -9.04
N ASP A 216 14.58 15.67 -7.72
CA ASP A 216 15.40 14.78 -6.87
C ASP A 216 14.65 13.54 -6.39
N ARG A 217 13.47 13.24 -6.96
CA ARG A 217 12.63 12.11 -6.53
C ARG A 217 12.69 10.97 -7.54
N PRO A 218 13.21 9.79 -7.16
CA PRO A 218 13.17 8.63 -8.02
C PRO A 218 11.74 8.13 -8.17
N TYR A 219 11.40 7.72 -9.38
CA TYR A 219 10.14 7.08 -9.71
C TYR A 219 10.38 5.88 -10.62
N PHE A 220 9.39 4.99 -10.67
CA PHE A 220 9.30 4.01 -11.73
C PHE A 220 7.86 3.86 -12.20
N SER A 221 7.71 3.59 -13.50
CA SER A 221 6.43 3.24 -14.10
C SER A 221 6.35 1.74 -14.32
N MET A 222 5.18 1.18 -14.08
CA MET A 222 4.94 -0.25 -14.12
C MET A 222 3.56 -0.58 -14.68
N GLU A 223 3.37 -1.85 -15.02
CA GLU A 223 2.10 -2.38 -15.47
C GLU A 223 0.97 -2.02 -14.50
N TYR A 224 -0.14 -1.48 -15.03
CA TYR A 224 -1.32 -1.18 -14.24
C TYR A 224 -2.20 -2.43 -14.10
N ALA A 225 -2.23 -3.01 -12.90
CA ALA A 225 -3.12 -4.11 -12.53
C ALA A 225 -4.37 -3.58 -11.80
N GLY A 226 -5.37 -3.12 -12.55
CA GLY A 226 -6.56 -2.44 -12.02
C GLY A 226 -7.64 -3.32 -11.38
N GLY A 227 -7.43 -4.63 -11.28
CA GLY A 227 -8.42 -5.60 -10.79
C GLY A 227 -8.53 -5.71 -9.27
N GLY A 228 -7.79 -4.89 -8.49
CA GLY A 228 -7.73 -4.96 -7.03
C GLY A 228 -6.66 -5.93 -6.51
N SER A 229 -6.50 -6.00 -5.18
CA SER A 229 -5.52 -6.87 -4.51
C SER A 229 -6.18 -8.08 -3.83
N LEU A 230 -5.42 -9.16 -3.63
CA LEU A 230 -5.89 -10.36 -2.92
C LEU A 230 -6.37 -10.03 -1.51
N SER A 231 -5.74 -9.09 -0.80
CA SER A 231 -6.24 -8.63 0.51
C SER A 231 -7.67 -8.09 0.46
N GLN A 232 -8.01 -7.32 -0.58
CA GLN A 232 -9.37 -6.79 -0.79
C GLN A 232 -10.37 -7.91 -1.11
N PHE A 233 -9.94 -8.92 -1.86
CA PHE A 233 -10.78 -10.07 -2.20
C PHE A 233 -11.03 -11.01 -1.03
N LEU A 234 -10.01 -11.29 -0.22
CA LEU A 234 -10.13 -12.16 0.94
C LEU A 234 -11.08 -11.53 1.96
N ASN A 235 -10.81 -10.31 2.43
CA ASN A 235 -11.65 -9.59 3.40
C ASN A 235 -12.22 -10.49 4.53
N GLY A 236 -11.39 -11.36 5.10
CA GLY A 236 -11.80 -12.29 6.17
C GLY A 236 -12.53 -13.56 5.72
N THR A 237 -12.80 -13.71 4.42
CA THR A 237 -13.55 -14.83 3.83
C THR A 237 -12.59 -15.86 3.23
N PRO A 238 -12.63 -17.13 3.68
CA PRO A 238 -11.86 -18.19 3.07
C PRO A 238 -12.27 -18.47 1.62
N LEU A 239 -11.29 -18.76 0.77
CA LEU A 239 -11.48 -19.29 -0.57
C LEU A 239 -11.76 -20.80 -0.52
N SER A 240 -12.32 -21.35 -1.60
CA SER A 240 -12.39 -22.80 -1.73
C SER A 240 -10.97 -23.39 -1.84
N PRO A 241 -10.71 -24.59 -1.29
CA PRO A 241 -9.38 -25.20 -1.32
C PRO A 241 -8.77 -25.31 -2.72
N HIS A 242 -9.59 -25.63 -3.72
CA HIS A 242 -9.15 -25.70 -5.12
C HIS A 242 -8.68 -24.34 -5.65
N ILE A 243 -9.42 -23.27 -5.37
CA ILE A 243 -9.05 -21.92 -5.82
C ILE A 243 -7.80 -21.43 -5.08
N ALA A 244 -7.72 -21.66 -3.77
CA ALA A 244 -6.54 -21.32 -2.97
C ALA A 244 -5.27 -22.02 -3.50
N ALA A 245 -5.35 -23.33 -3.76
CA ALA A 245 -4.24 -24.10 -4.32
C ALA A 245 -3.83 -23.61 -5.72
N GLY A 246 -4.81 -23.37 -6.61
CA GLY A 246 -4.54 -22.87 -7.96
C GLY A 246 -3.89 -21.49 -7.98
N LEU A 247 -4.34 -20.58 -7.11
CA LEU A 247 -3.75 -19.25 -6.92
C LEU A 247 -2.31 -19.38 -6.43
N VAL A 248 -2.08 -20.09 -5.34
CA VAL A 248 -0.76 -20.18 -4.71
C VAL A 248 0.24 -20.88 -5.62
N ARG A 249 -0.16 -21.92 -6.36
CA ARG A 249 0.68 -22.53 -7.40
C ARG A 249 1.12 -21.50 -8.45
N THR A 250 0.20 -20.63 -8.89
CA THR A 250 0.51 -19.57 -9.87
C THR A 250 1.51 -18.56 -9.30
N LEU A 251 1.35 -18.18 -8.03
CA LEU A 251 2.30 -17.29 -7.34
C LEU A 251 3.66 -17.98 -7.13
N ALA A 252 3.67 -19.27 -6.79
CA ALA A 252 4.86 -20.06 -6.55
C ALA A 252 5.74 -20.14 -7.81
N ASN A 253 5.12 -20.39 -8.98
CA ASN A 253 5.81 -20.35 -10.27
C ASN A 253 6.44 -18.98 -10.56
N ALA A 254 5.73 -17.89 -10.27
CA ALA A 254 6.23 -16.53 -10.46
C ALA A 254 7.39 -16.20 -9.51
N VAL A 255 7.27 -16.58 -8.24
CA VAL A 255 8.34 -16.43 -7.24
C VAL A 255 9.56 -17.26 -7.62
N HIS A 256 9.37 -18.50 -8.09
CA HIS A 256 10.46 -19.34 -8.56
C HIS A 256 11.20 -18.72 -9.74
N TYR A 257 10.47 -18.18 -10.73
CA TYR A 257 11.06 -17.45 -11.85
C TYR A 257 11.90 -16.25 -11.36
N ALA A 258 11.41 -15.48 -10.39
CA ALA A 258 12.19 -14.38 -9.81
C ALA A 258 13.47 -14.89 -9.12
N HIS A 259 13.39 -15.98 -8.34
CA HIS A 259 14.54 -16.60 -7.67
C HIS A 259 15.60 -17.08 -8.67
N GLN A 260 15.19 -17.68 -9.79
CA GLN A 260 16.12 -18.10 -10.86
C GLN A 260 16.87 -16.93 -11.50
N ASN A 261 16.30 -15.73 -11.44
CA ASN A 261 16.90 -14.49 -11.92
C ASN A 261 17.60 -13.70 -10.80
N GLY A 262 17.83 -14.32 -9.63
CA GLY A 262 18.54 -13.71 -8.51
C GLY A 262 17.75 -12.67 -7.73
N VAL A 263 16.42 -12.58 -7.95
CA VAL A 263 15.55 -11.62 -7.28
C VAL A 263 14.74 -12.30 -6.18
N LEU A 264 14.83 -11.79 -4.96
CA LEU A 264 13.99 -12.20 -3.82
C LEU A 264 12.89 -11.16 -3.57
N HIS A 265 11.68 -11.59 -3.20
CA HIS A 265 10.58 -10.66 -2.96
C HIS A 265 10.67 -10.00 -1.59
N ARG A 266 10.85 -10.77 -0.51
CA ARG A 266 11.05 -10.35 0.89
C ARG A 266 9.90 -9.60 1.58
N ASP A 267 8.86 -9.17 0.87
CA ASP A 267 7.64 -8.59 1.45
C ASP A 267 6.33 -9.21 0.91
N LEU A 268 6.35 -10.50 0.58
CA LEU A 268 5.21 -11.10 -0.12
C LEU A 268 4.01 -11.20 0.85
N LYS A 269 2.87 -10.66 0.42
CA LYS A 269 1.63 -10.59 1.20
C LYS A 269 0.43 -10.39 0.27
N PRO A 270 -0.81 -10.64 0.72
CA PRO A 270 -2.00 -10.49 -0.14
C PRO A 270 -2.19 -9.08 -0.72
N ALA A 271 -1.69 -8.03 -0.06
CA ALA A 271 -1.74 -6.67 -0.61
C ALA A 271 -0.84 -6.47 -1.85
N ASN A 272 0.19 -7.30 -2.01
CA ASN A 272 1.13 -7.25 -3.14
C ASN A 272 0.79 -8.29 -4.24
N VAL A 273 -0.36 -8.96 -4.12
CA VAL A 273 -0.90 -9.83 -5.16
C VAL A 273 -2.06 -9.08 -5.81
N LEU A 274 -1.80 -8.48 -6.96
CA LEU A 274 -2.77 -7.69 -7.72
C LEU A 274 -3.45 -8.56 -8.78
N PHE A 275 -4.59 -8.12 -9.29
CA PHE A 275 -5.27 -8.78 -10.40
C PHE A 275 -5.30 -7.88 -11.64
N ALA A 276 -5.01 -8.45 -12.81
CA ALA A 276 -5.25 -7.77 -14.07
C ALA A 276 -6.76 -7.64 -14.35
N VAL A 277 -7.16 -6.58 -15.05
CA VAL A 277 -8.52 -6.44 -15.58
C VAL A 277 -8.60 -7.28 -16.86
N ALA A 278 -9.57 -8.20 -16.95
CA ALA A 278 -9.79 -8.97 -18.18
C ALA A 278 -10.17 -7.99 -19.30
N GLY A 279 -9.33 -7.89 -20.34
CA GLY A 279 -9.55 -7.02 -21.51
C GLY A 279 -8.45 -6.00 -21.84
N THR A 280 -7.32 -5.97 -21.12
CA THR A 280 -6.17 -5.10 -21.46
C THR A 280 -4.91 -5.86 -21.87
N GLU A 281 -5.04 -7.11 -22.31
CA GLU A 281 -3.99 -7.73 -23.11
C GLU A 281 -3.95 -7.03 -24.47
N SER A 282 -2.94 -6.18 -24.61
CA SER A 282 -2.43 -5.61 -25.86
C SER A 282 -2.78 -6.46 -27.09
N GLU A 283 -3.62 -5.90 -27.97
CA GLU A 283 -3.60 -6.18 -29.40
C GLU A 283 -2.20 -5.91 -29.96
N SER A 284 -1.26 -6.84 -29.77
CA SER A 284 -0.06 -6.93 -30.58
C SER A 284 0.57 -8.32 -30.47
N ALA A 285 -0.08 -9.32 -31.06
CA ALA A 285 0.61 -10.42 -31.72
C ALA A 285 -0.34 -11.22 -32.61
N SER A 286 0.08 -11.38 -33.87
CA SER A 286 -0.39 -12.35 -34.87
C SER A 286 -1.64 -11.98 -35.68
N GLY A 287 -1.40 -11.63 -36.94
CA GLY A 287 -2.45 -11.59 -37.96
C GLY A 287 -2.84 -12.98 -38.45
N LYS A 288 -4.12 -13.14 -38.80
CA LYS A 288 -4.58 -13.62 -40.12
C LYS A 288 -6.10 -13.77 -40.15
N GLN A 289 -6.64 -13.25 -41.25
CA GLN A 289 -7.73 -13.77 -42.09
C GLN A 289 -9.19 -13.60 -41.66
N ALA A 290 -9.80 -12.69 -42.41
CA ALA A 290 -11.20 -12.57 -42.82
C ALA A 290 -12.04 -13.86 -42.85
N ALA A 291 -13.28 -13.72 -42.39
CA ALA A 291 -14.46 -14.19 -43.13
C ALA A 291 -15.68 -13.32 -42.78
N SER A 292 -16.30 -12.83 -43.83
CA SER A 292 -17.51 -12.01 -43.94
C SER A 292 -18.81 -12.80 -43.74
N GLN A 293 -19.84 -12.17 -43.18
CA GLN A 293 -21.26 -12.12 -43.64
C GLN A 293 -22.15 -11.55 -42.51
N GLU A 294 -22.63 -10.31 -42.67
CA GLU A 294 -24.00 -9.92 -43.11
C GLU A 294 -25.10 -10.15 -42.04
N THR A 295 -25.49 -9.08 -41.33
CA THR A 295 -26.73 -8.26 -41.51
C THR A 295 -27.83 -8.65 -40.53
N HIS A 296 -28.15 -7.77 -39.58
CA HIS A 296 -29.50 -7.24 -39.44
C HIS A 296 -29.49 -5.97 -38.58
N LYS A 297 -30.11 -4.93 -39.13
CA LYS A 297 -30.44 -3.65 -38.51
C LYS A 297 -31.45 -3.88 -37.40
N ASP A 298 -31.25 -3.22 -36.26
CA ASP A 298 -32.27 -2.44 -35.54
C ASP A 298 -31.55 -1.57 -34.50
N GLU A 299 -31.57 -0.24 -34.71
CA GLU A 299 -31.32 0.74 -33.65
C GLU A 299 -32.58 0.81 -32.77
N PRO A 300 -32.41 1.04 -31.46
CA PRO A 300 -32.77 2.39 -31.01
C PRO A 300 -31.79 2.99 -29.97
N GLU A 301 -31.59 4.29 -30.17
CA GLU A 301 -31.56 5.36 -29.16
C GLU A 301 -30.41 5.45 -28.15
N LYS A 302 -29.62 6.51 -28.33
CA LYS A 302 -28.51 6.97 -27.49
C LYS A 302 -28.96 7.36 -26.08
N ALA A 303 -28.57 6.60 -25.07
CA ALA A 303 -28.41 7.09 -23.72
C ALA A 303 -26.93 7.46 -23.48
N LYS A 304 -26.68 8.70 -23.05
CA LYS A 304 -25.36 9.16 -22.59
C LYS A 304 -24.95 8.36 -21.34
N PRO A 305 -23.69 7.91 -21.21
CA PRO A 305 -23.25 7.32 -19.95
C PRO A 305 -23.04 8.46 -18.95
N ASP A 306 -23.73 8.36 -17.82
CA ASP A 306 -23.56 9.23 -16.65
C ASP A 306 -22.33 8.71 -15.88
N ASP A 307 -21.19 9.36 -16.09
CA ASP A 307 -19.90 9.11 -15.42
C ASP A 307 -19.98 9.54 -13.94
N ASN A 308 -20.74 8.82 -13.11
CA ASN A 308 -20.58 8.93 -11.65
C ASN A 308 -21.14 7.79 -10.80
N GLN A 309 -21.37 6.61 -11.36
CA GLN A 309 -21.67 5.44 -10.53
C GLN A 309 -20.38 4.73 -10.13
N ALA A 310 -19.97 4.96 -8.89
CA ALA A 310 -19.05 4.09 -8.19
C ALA A 310 -19.57 2.66 -8.29
N VAL A 311 -18.88 1.84 -9.08
CA VAL A 311 -19.16 0.40 -9.17
C VAL A 311 -18.96 -0.16 -7.76
N PRO A 312 -19.99 -0.73 -7.11
CA PRO A 312 -19.82 -1.35 -5.80
C PRO A 312 -18.72 -2.43 -5.89
N PRO A 313 -17.93 -2.67 -4.82
CA PRO A 313 -16.94 -3.75 -4.85
C PRO A 313 -17.68 -5.04 -5.25
N PRO A 314 -17.28 -5.67 -6.35
CA PRO A 314 -18.07 -6.75 -6.90
C PRO A 314 -18.00 -7.91 -5.91
N ARG A 315 -19.14 -8.23 -5.28
CA ARG A 315 -19.29 -9.47 -4.51
C ARG A 315 -19.37 -10.60 -5.51
N LEU A 316 -18.24 -11.23 -5.76
CA LEU A 316 -18.10 -12.22 -6.81
C LEU A 316 -18.21 -13.61 -6.19
N GLY A 317 -19.10 -14.43 -6.73
CA GLY A 317 -19.13 -15.86 -6.42
C GLY A 317 -17.82 -16.53 -6.86
N THR A 318 -17.53 -17.70 -6.29
CA THR A 318 -16.35 -18.54 -6.54
C THR A 318 -15.95 -18.72 -8.01
N SER A 319 -16.90 -18.59 -8.95
CA SER A 319 -16.70 -18.67 -10.41
C SER A 319 -15.86 -17.52 -11.00
N GLN A 320 -15.97 -16.31 -10.46
CA GLN A 320 -15.36 -15.11 -11.04
C GLN A 320 -13.89 -14.87 -10.62
N PHE A 321 -13.38 -15.61 -9.63
CA PHE A 321 -11.97 -15.62 -9.30
C PHE A 321 -11.14 -16.34 -10.37
N ALA A 322 -11.74 -17.29 -11.09
CA ALA A 322 -11.08 -18.07 -12.15
C ALA A 322 -10.76 -17.26 -13.42
N VAL A 323 -11.33 -16.07 -13.59
CA VAL A 323 -11.18 -15.24 -14.80
C VAL A 323 -10.11 -14.15 -14.64
N ARG A 324 -9.55 -13.96 -13.44
CA ARG A 324 -8.56 -12.90 -13.18
C ARG A 324 -7.14 -13.46 -13.10
N THR A 325 -6.22 -12.82 -13.81
CA THR A 325 -4.79 -13.18 -13.77
C THR A 325 -4.12 -12.51 -12.58
N PRO A 326 -3.61 -13.25 -11.58
CA PRO A 326 -2.87 -12.68 -10.46
C PRO A 326 -1.48 -12.22 -10.91
N LYS A 327 -1.00 -11.12 -10.34
CA LYS A 327 0.32 -10.52 -10.60
C LYS A 327 0.96 -10.08 -9.31
N ILE A 328 2.20 -10.49 -9.07
CA ILE A 328 2.99 -10.07 -7.91
C ILE A 328 3.57 -8.67 -8.18
N SER A 329 3.34 -7.74 -7.26
CA SER A 329 3.87 -6.38 -7.28
C SER A 329 4.84 -6.14 -6.13
N ASP A 330 5.51 -4.98 -6.14
CA ASP A 330 6.27 -4.49 -4.98
C ASP A 330 7.36 -5.45 -4.47
N PHE A 331 8.12 -6.04 -5.40
CA PHE A 331 9.39 -6.67 -5.06
C PHE A 331 10.26 -5.69 -4.27
N GLY A 332 10.94 -6.19 -3.23
CA GLY A 332 11.47 -5.45 -2.09
C GLY A 332 12.55 -4.39 -2.31
N LEU A 333 12.49 -3.61 -3.40
CA LEU A 333 13.34 -2.47 -3.78
C LEU A 333 13.65 -1.47 -2.67
N ALA A 334 12.81 -1.42 -1.64
CA ALA A 334 12.90 -0.46 -0.57
C ALA A 334 13.39 -1.06 0.76
N LYS A 335 13.46 -2.39 0.91
CA LYS A 335 13.92 -3.01 2.16
C LYS A 335 15.44 -2.99 2.35
N GLN A 336 16.22 -2.76 1.29
CA GLN A 336 17.69 -2.72 1.39
C GLN A 336 18.29 -1.31 1.55
N MET A 337 17.52 -0.25 1.28
CA MET A 337 17.92 1.12 1.64
C MET A 337 17.96 1.28 3.17
N ASP A 338 16.99 0.69 3.88
CA ASP A 338 16.95 0.71 5.34
C ASP A 338 17.94 -0.29 5.99
N ALA A 339 18.33 -1.36 5.30
CA ALA A 339 19.19 -2.42 5.84
C ALA A 339 20.67 -2.03 5.99
N ASN A 340 21.06 -0.87 5.43
CA ASN A 340 22.45 -0.40 5.45
C ASN A 340 22.74 0.66 6.50
N ASP A 341 21.71 1.20 7.14
CA ASP A 341 21.92 1.98 8.33
C ASP A 341 22.15 0.99 9.49
N ASP A 342 23.42 0.73 9.84
CA ASP A 342 23.80 0.07 11.10
C ASP A 342 23.20 0.81 12.33
N ARG A 343 22.49 1.94 12.10
CA ARG A 343 21.64 2.68 13.04
C ARG A 343 20.15 2.30 13.00
N THR A 344 19.73 1.17 12.43
CA THR A 344 18.45 0.53 12.80
C THR A 344 18.52 -0.05 14.22
N LYS A 345 18.96 0.76 15.19
CA LYS A 345 18.71 0.53 16.61
C LYS A 345 17.34 1.13 16.92
N THR A 346 16.40 0.23 17.22
CA THR A 346 15.08 0.44 17.85
C THR A 346 13.90 0.89 16.99
N GLY A 347 13.05 -0.07 16.58
CA GLY A 347 11.61 0.02 16.83
C GLY A 347 10.65 0.25 15.67
N THR A 348 11.08 0.60 14.46
CA THR A 348 10.19 0.67 13.29
C THR A 348 10.05 -0.72 12.68
N ILE A 349 8.99 -1.45 13.06
CA ILE A 349 8.66 -2.74 12.47
C ILE A 349 8.26 -2.52 11.01
N LEU A 350 9.18 -2.82 10.10
CA LEU A 350 9.01 -2.60 8.66
C LEU A 350 8.24 -3.79 8.03
N GLY A 351 6.99 -3.56 7.66
CA GLY A 351 6.13 -4.54 6.97
C GLY A 351 4.90 -4.98 7.77
N THR A 352 4.13 -5.92 7.23
CA THR A 352 2.99 -6.55 7.93
C THR A 352 3.49 -7.85 8.58
N PRO A 353 3.68 -7.90 9.92
CA PRO A 353 4.34 -9.03 10.59
C PRO A 353 3.73 -10.41 10.32
N SER A 354 2.42 -10.45 10.02
CA SER A 354 1.64 -11.67 9.79
C SER A 354 2.14 -12.58 8.66
N TYR A 355 2.95 -12.09 7.72
CA TYR A 355 3.48 -12.87 6.59
C TYR A 355 5.01 -12.97 6.61
N MET A 356 5.65 -12.36 7.60
CA MET A 356 7.10 -12.30 7.72
C MET A 356 7.65 -13.65 8.19
N ALA A 357 8.74 -14.12 7.56
CA ALA A 357 9.40 -15.34 7.98
C ALA A 357 10.13 -15.16 9.33
N PRO A 358 10.30 -16.21 10.16
CA PRO A 358 10.98 -16.14 11.46
C PRO A 358 12.39 -15.54 11.41
N GLU A 359 13.17 -15.83 10.36
CA GLU A 359 14.50 -15.26 10.12
C GLU A 359 14.45 -13.74 9.86
N GLN A 360 13.40 -13.25 9.19
CA GLN A 360 13.17 -11.82 9.00
C GLN A 360 12.71 -11.17 10.31
N ALA A 361 11.82 -11.83 11.06
CA ALA A 361 11.31 -11.35 12.34
C ALA A 361 12.42 -11.24 13.42
N SER A 362 13.50 -12.02 13.27
CA SER A 362 14.66 -11.99 14.16
C SER A 362 15.68 -10.90 13.79
N GLY A 363 15.43 -10.11 12.74
CA GLY A 363 16.32 -9.03 12.29
C GLY A 363 17.56 -9.51 11.52
N GLN A 364 17.63 -10.79 11.15
CA GLN A 364 18.77 -11.38 10.42
C GLN A 364 18.65 -11.16 8.91
N TRP A 365 18.46 -9.90 8.49
CA TRP A 365 18.15 -9.55 7.10
C TRP A 365 19.22 -9.98 6.08
N ARG A 366 20.49 -10.09 6.49
CA ARG A 366 21.60 -10.52 5.64
C ARG A 366 21.54 -12.01 5.28
N ASP A 367 20.85 -12.82 6.08
CA ASP A 367 20.76 -14.28 5.90
C ASP A 367 19.40 -14.72 5.31
N VAL A 368 18.55 -13.76 4.93
CA VAL A 368 17.22 -14.02 4.36
C VAL A 368 17.36 -14.49 2.91
N GLY A 369 17.24 -15.79 2.71
CA GLY A 369 17.24 -16.45 1.39
C GLY A 369 15.84 -16.72 0.81
N PRO A 370 15.78 -17.48 -0.31
CA PRO A 370 14.53 -17.87 -0.99
C PRO A 370 13.45 -18.49 -0.10
N ALA A 371 13.87 -19.18 0.97
CA ALA A 371 12.99 -19.82 1.94
C ALA A 371 12.02 -18.85 2.64
N ALA A 372 12.35 -17.56 2.73
CA ALA A 372 11.47 -16.57 3.30
C ALA A 372 10.24 -16.29 2.40
N ASP A 373 10.42 -16.27 1.08
CA ASP A 373 9.30 -16.11 0.15
C ASP A 373 8.40 -17.36 0.14
N ILE A 374 8.99 -18.56 0.33
CA ILE A 374 8.23 -19.82 0.52
C ILE A 374 7.37 -19.76 1.78
N TYR A 375 7.91 -19.23 2.89
CA TYR A 375 7.13 -19.02 4.11
C TYR A 375 5.95 -18.07 3.86
N ALA A 376 6.20 -16.96 3.16
CA ALA A 376 5.17 -15.98 2.84
C ALA A 376 4.08 -16.57 1.91
N LEU A 377 4.43 -17.39 0.92
CA LEU A 377 3.47 -18.17 0.12
C LEU A 377 2.63 -19.09 1.00
N GLY A 378 3.24 -19.76 1.98
CA GLY A 378 2.54 -20.56 2.99
C GLY A 378 1.56 -19.75 3.83
N ALA A 379 1.95 -18.54 4.25
CA ALA A 379 1.09 -17.63 5.02
C ALA A 379 -0.09 -17.11 4.18
N ILE A 380 0.13 -16.83 2.89
CA ILE A 380 -0.95 -16.49 1.93
C ILE A 380 -1.89 -17.68 1.74
N LEU A 381 -1.37 -18.90 1.55
CA LEU A 381 -2.19 -20.10 1.44
C LEU A 381 -3.02 -20.31 2.70
N TYR A 382 -2.42 -20.15 3.87
CA TYR A 382 -3.10 -20.26 5.15
C TYR A 382 -4.29 -19.30 5.24
N GLU A 383 -4.10 -18.03 4.89
CA GLU A 383 -5.19 -17.05 4.90
C GLU A 383 -6.25 -17.34 3.86
N CYS A 384 -5.85 -17.78 2.65
CA CYS A 384 -6.81 -18.22 1.65
C CYS A 384 -7.68 -19.38 2.15
N LEU A 385 -7.15 -20.28 2.98
CA LEU A 385 -7.89 -21.43 3.51
C LEU A 385 -8.72 -21.13 4.76
N THR A 386 -8.30 -20.16 5.56
CA THR A 386 -8.87 -19.93 6.90
C THR A 386 -9.53 -18.57 7.08
N GLY A 387 -9.35 -17.65 6.12
CA GLY A 387 -9.85 -16.28 6.18
C GLY A 387 -9.04 -15.37 7.11
N ARG A 388 -7.96 -15.86 7.72
CA ARG A 388 -7.08 -15.06 8.59
C ARG A 388 -5.62 -15.48 8.43
N PRO A 389 -4.62 -14.59 8.63
CA PRO A 389 -3.22 -15.00 8.61
C PRO A 389 -2.88 -15.99 9.75
N PRO A 390 -1.75 -16.71 9.65
CA PRO A 390 -1.34 -17.70 10.66
C PRO A 390 -1.12 -17.08 12.03
N PHE A 391 -0.57 -15.87 12.07
CA PHE A 391 -0.30 -15.11 13.29
C PHE A 391 -0.81 -13.68 13.17
N LYS A 392 -1.51 -13.22 14.21
CA LYS A 392 -2.02 -11.85 14.32
C LYS A 392 -2.32 -11.55 15.78
N ALA A 393 -1.62 -10.56 16.34
CA ALA A 393 -1.81 -10.07 17.69
C ALA A 393 -2.21 -8.58 17.67
N PRO A 394 -2.66 -8.02 18.81
CA PRO A 394 -2.95 -6.58 18.94
C PRO A 394 -1.78 -5.68 18.56
N THR A 395 -0.54 -6.11 18.84
CA THR A 395 0.65 -5.34 18.47
C THR A 395 1.52 -6.07 17.43
N ALA A 396 2.26 -5.28 16.67
CA ALA A 396 3.21 -5.81 15.69
C ALA A 396 4.33 -6.63 16.35
N LEU A 397 4.83 -6.17 17.51
CA LEU A 397 5.86 -6.87 18.27
C LEU A 397 5.39 -8.23 18.79
N GLU A 398 4.17 -8.30 19.33
CA GLU A 398 3.57 -9.57 19.75
C GLU A 398 3.37 -10.51 18.56
N THR A 399 2.97 -9.98 17.40
CA THR A 399 2.83 -10.80 16.19
C THR A 399 4.18 -11.36 15.74
N LEU A 400 5.25 -10.58 15.79
CA LEU A 400 6.61 -11.06 15.51
C LEU A 400 7.03 -12.16 16.49
N GLU A 401 6.69 -12.01 17.77
CA GLU A 401 7.00 -13.02 18.78
C GLU A 401 6.24 -14.33 18.53
N GLN A 402 4.96 -14.26 18.14
CA GLN A 402 4.19 -15.43 17.69
C GLN A 402 4.85 -16.10 16.48
N VAL A 403 5.26 -15.30 15.48
CA VAL A 403 5.96 -15.80 14.28
C VAL A 403 7.25 -16.54 14.68
N ARG A 404 7.97 -16.10 15.71
CA ARG A 404 9.24 -16.72 16.13
C ARG A 404 9.05 -17.97 16.99
N THR A 405 8.02 -18.01 17.83
CA THR A 405 7.96 -18.99 18.94
C THR A 405 6.74 -19.91 18.92
N GLN A 406 5.66 -19.53 18.24
CA GLN A 406 4.41 -20.30 18.27
C GLN A 406 4.18 -21.08 16.98
N GLU A 407 3.60 -22.27 17.11
CA GLU A 407 3.10 -23.02 15.96
C GLU A 407 1.76 -22.45 15.47
N PRO A 408 1.51 -22.40 14.14
CA PRO A 408 0.24 -21.93 13.62
C PRO A 408 -0.87 -22.94 13.95
N VAL A 409 -2.09 -22.45 14.15
CA VAL A 409 -3.26 -23.32 14.34
C VAL A 409 -3.49 -24.13 13.04
N PRO A 410 -3.58 -25.46 13.06
CA PRO A 410 -3.79 -26.23 11.84
C PRO A 410 -5.05 -25.78 11.07
N PRO A 411 -4.97 -25.51 9.75
CA PRO A 411 -6.11 -25.06 8.94
C PRO A 411 -7.39 -25.87 9.12
N ARG A 412 -7.31 -27.20 9.31
CA ARG A 412 -8.48 -28.07 9.51
C ARG A 412 -9.17 -27.89 10.85
N GLN A 413 -8.52 -27.28 11.84
CA GLN A 413 -9.18 -26.88 13.10
C GLN A 413 -10.06 -25.64 12.90
N LEU A 414 -9.71 -24.76 11.95
CA LEU A 414 -10.47 -23.55 11.65
C LEU A 414 -11.48 -23.76 10.52
N GLN A 415 -11.11 -24.60 9.55
CA GLN A 415 -11.92 -24.94 8.39
C GLN A 415 -11.88 -26.47 8.18
N PRO A 416 -12.79 -27.25 8.80
CA PRO A 416 -12.77 -28.72 8.77
C PRO A 416 -12.82 -29.35 7.38
N LYS A 417 -13.33 -28.61 6.38
CA LYS A 417 -13.41 -29.04 4.98
C LYS A 417 -12.10 -28.91 4.21
N THR A 418 -11.06 -28.35 4.81
CA THR A 418 -9.73 -28.24 4.18
C THR A 418 -9.15 -29.64 3.94
N PRO A 419 -8.68 -29.96 2.72
CA PRO A 419 -8.03 -31.23 2.42
C PRO A 419 -6.77 -31.43 3.26
N ARG A 420 -6.51 -32.67 3.68
CA ARG A 420 -5.34 -33.00 4.52
C ARG A 420 -4.02 -32.65 3.83
N ASP A 421 -3.88 -33.01 2.57
CA ASP A 421 -2.65 -32.75 1.81
C ASP A 421 -2.37 -31.26 1.70
N LEU A 422 -3.40 -30.43 1.53
CA LEU A 422 -3.26 -28.98 1.43
C LEU A 422 -2.89 -28.33 2.78
N GLU A 423 -3.42 -28.86 3.88
CA GLU A 423 -2.95 -28.51 5.23
C GLU A 423 -1.47 -28.88 5.41
N THR A 424 -1.04 -30.08 4.99
CA THR A 424 0.36 -30.52 5.09
C THR A 424 1.29 -29.61 4.28
N ILE A 425 0.93 -29.27 3.04
CA ILE A 425 1.68 -28.33 2.20
C ILE A 425 1.78 -26.97 2.90
N CYS A 426 0.65 -26.44 3.35
CA CYS A 426 0.58 -25.14 4.03
C CYS A 426 1.47 -25.08 5.27
N LEU A 427 1.40 -26.10 6.15
CA LEU A 427 2.16 -26.14 7.39
C LEU A 427 3.65 -26.37 7.14
N LYS A 428 4.03 -27.17 6.12
CA LYS A 428 5.44 -27.35 5.74
C LYS A 428 6.09 -26.04 5.30
N CYS A 429 5.35 -25.14 4.64
CA CYS A 429 5.85 -23.81 4.31
C CYS A 429 6.09 -22.94 5.55
N LEU A 430 5.28 -23.11 6.59
CA LEU A 430 5.29 -22.33 7.82
C LEU A 430 6.24 -22.85 8.90
N GLU A 431 7.01 -23.90 8.59
CA GLU A 431 8.08 -24.42 9.45
C GLU A 431 9.06 -23.31 9.84
N LYS A 432 9.44 -23.24 11.12
CA LYS A 432 10.35 -22.20 11.60
C LYS A 432 11.73 -22.31 10.97
N PRO A 433 12.38 -23.49 10.97
CA PRO A 433 13.68 -23.63 10.32
C PRO A 433 13.53 -23.61 8.79
N PRO A 434 14.25 -22.73 8.07
CA PRO A 434 14.19 -22.65 6.60
C PRO A 434 14.45 -23.99 5.90
N THR A 435 15.33 -24.83 6.47
CA THR A 435 15.71 -26.14 5.94
C THR A 435 14.61 -27.20 6.00
N LYS A 436 13.54 -26.96 6.78
CA LYS A 436 12.37 -27.86 6.85
C LYS A 436 11.26 -27.49 5.85
N ARG A 437 11.39 -26.33 5.19
CA ARG A 437 10.46 -25.89 4.16
C ARG A 437 10.77 -26.60 2.83
N TYR A 438 10.00 -26.28 1.79
CA TYR A 438 10.35 -26.69 0.43
C TYR A 438 11.70 -26.09 0.01
N ALA A 439 12.47 -26.82 -0.80
CA ALA A 439 13.79 -26.37 -1.21
C ALA A 439 13.70 -25.18 -2.17
N THR A 440 12.71 -25.20 -3.06
CA THR A 440 12.41 -24.12 -3.99
C THR A 440 10.92 -23.82 -4.02
N ALA A 441 10.55 -22.63 -4.53
CA ALA A 441 9.15 -22.28 -4.75
C ALA A 441 8.49 -23.14 -5.86
N ALA A 442 9.25 -23.84 -6.70
CA ALA A 442 8.69 -24.78 -7.68
C ALA A 442 8.34 -26.16 -7.08
N ASP A 443 8.95 -26.53 -5.95
CA ASP A 443 8.64 -27.78 -5.23
C ASP A 443 7.34 -27.67 -4.41
N LEU A 444 6.91 -26.43 -4.14
CA LEU A 444 5.64 -26.08 -3.52
C LEU A 444 4.52 -26.11 -4.57
#